data_AF-A0AAW1Z0N0-F1
#
_entry.id   AF-A0AAW1Z0N0-F1
#
_cell.length_a   1.000
_cell.length_b   1.000
_cell.length_c   1.000
_cell.angle_alpha   90.00
_cell.angle_beta   90.00
_cell.angle_gamma   90.00
#
_symmetry.space_group_name_H-M   'P 1'
#
loop_
_entity.id
_entity.type
_entity.pdbx_description
1 polymer ?
#
loop_
_entity_poly.entity_id
_entity_poly.type
_entity_poly.pdbx_seq_one_letter_code
_entity_poly.pdbx_strand_id
1 'polypeptide(L)'
;MDSRSCNFTAAETNALLEGVRCHYGTIVGSFNYQQIPIDTNKKKNDVWILITENVNAIGSGQRRTTDQIKLQWKNLKARATKDHAEAKNPQTGNKPFKRGDYTDVVLDIIGGEKSQALHGIQGVVGDGEPWIEEEEENLPVPPEADPESTSWSLHIR
;
A
#
# COMPACT_ATOMS: atom_id res chain seq x y z
N MET A 1 8.37 14.05 19.26
CA MET A 1 7.21 13.30 19.79
C MET A 1 6.93 12.21 18.78
N ASP A 2 7.55 11.05 18.96
CA ASP A 2 7.40 9.93 18.03
C ASP A 2 5.96 9.43 18.12
N SER A 3 5.22 9.67 17.03
CA SER A 3 3.84 9.26 16.86
C SER A 3 3.70 7.79 17.24
N ARG A 4 3.08 7.53 18.40
CA ARG A 4 2.76 6.17 18.86
C ARG A 4 2.01 5.47 17.72
N SER A 5 2.69 4.56 17.03
CA SER A 5 2.09 3.81 15.93
C SER A 5 0.84 3.12 16.48
N CYS A 6 -0.34 3.51 16.01
CA CYS A 6 -1.57 2.85 16.39
C CYS A 6 -1.53 1.44 15.80
N ASN A 7 -1.05 0.49 16.61
CA ASN A 7 -0.80 -0.88 16.18
C ASN A 7 -2.10 -1.51 15.66
N PHE A 8 -2.03 -2.19 14.52
CA PHE A 8 -3.10 -3.07 14.08
C PHE A 8 -3.19 -4.25 15.05
N THR A 9 -4.39 -4.49 15.57
CA THR A 9 -4.69 -5.67 16.37
C THR A 9 -4.64 -6.92 15.49
N ALA A 10 -4.52 -8.09 16.12
CA ALA A 10 -4.55 -9.36 15.39
C ALA A 10 -5.88 -9.55 14.62
N ALA A 11 -7.01 -9.15 15.23
CA ALA A 11 -8.32 -9.23 14.58
C ALA A 11 -8.41 -8.33 13.34
N GLU A 12 -7.96 -7.08 13.42
CA GLU A 12 -7.91 -6.17 12.27
C GLU A 12 -6.96 -6.70 11.19
N THR A 13 -5.81 -7.27 11.58
CA THR A 13 -4.83 -7.83 10.64
C THR A 13 -5.39 -9.05 9.92
N ASN A 14 -6.08 -9.94 10.63
CA ASN A 14 -6.74 -11.11 10.02
C ASN A 14 -7.86 -10.69 9.06
N ALA A 15 -8.68 -9.70 9.44
CA ALA A 15 -9.71 -9.16 8.57
C ALA A 15 -9.14 -8.54 7.29
N LEU A 16 -8.00 -7.85 7.40
CA LEU A 16 -7.26 -7.31 6.26
C LEU A 16 -6.77 -8.44 5.34
N LEU A 17 -6.09 -9.45 5.89
CA LEU A 17 -5.54 -10.56 5.12
C LEU A 17 -6.63 -11.33 4.38
N GLU A 18 -7.75 -11.63 5.04
CA GLU A 18 -8.86 -12.34 4.42
C GLU A 18 -9.52 -11.49 3.31
N GLY A 19 -9.74 -10.20 3.58
CA GLY A 19 -10.29 -9.28 2.58
C GLY A 19 -9.41 -9.17 1.33
N VAL A 20 -8.09 -9.06 1.50
CA VAL A 20 -7.14 -9.05 0.38
C VAL A 20 -7.15 -10.38 -0.35
N ARG A 21 -7.18 -11.51 0.37
CA ARG A 21 -7.23 -12.86 -0.23
C ARG A 21 -8.45 -13.03 -1.13
N CYS A 22 -9.65 -12.66 -0.65
CA CYS A 22 -10.89 -12.78 -1.40
C CYS A 22 -10.92 -11.91 -2.67
N HIS A 23 -10.20 -10.79 -2.68
CA HIS A 23 -10.23 -9.82 -3.77
C HIS A 23 -8.87 -9.61 -4.46
N TYR A 24 -7.92 -10.52 -4.26
CA TYR A 24 -6.52 -10.35 -4.68
C TYR A 24 -6.40 -10.10 -6.18
N GLY A 25 -7.13 -10.86 -7.00
CA GLY A 25 -7.14 -10.71 -8.46
C GLY A 25 -7.65 -9.34 -8.93
N THR A 26 -8.57 -8.73 -8.20
CA THR A 26 -9.06 -7.36 -8.50
C THR A 26 -8.02 -6.32 -8.08
N ILE A 27 -7.42 -6.48 -6.89
CA ILE A 27 -6.42 -5.56 -6.32
C ILE A 27 -5.17 -5.49 -7.22
N VAL A 28 -4.60 -6.65 -7.56
CA VAL A 28 -3.39 -6.74 -8.39
C VAL A 28 -3.69 -6.45 -9.86
N GLY A 29 -4.95 -6.65 -10.27
CA GLY A 29 -5.38 -6.57 -11.66
C GLY A 29 -5.09 -7.87 -12.39
N SER A 30 -6.02 -8.27 -13.25
CA SER A 30 -5.80 -9.38 -14.17
C SER A 30 -4.89 -8.91 -15.31
N PHE A 31 -3.80 -9.63 -15.57
CA PHE A 31 -2.82 -9.35 -16.66
C PHE A 31 -3.38 -9.61 -18.08
N ASN A 32 -4.69 -9.45 -18.30
CA ASN A 32 -5.26 -9.57 -19.63
C ASN A 32 -5.10 -8.23 -20.37
N TYR A 33 -3.96 -8.08 -21.04
CA TYR A 33 -3.52 -6.90 -21.81
C TYR A 33 -4.49 -6.44 -22.91
N GLN A 34 -5.59 -7.15 -23.18
CA GLN A 34 -6.45 -6.89 -24.33
C GLN A 34 -7.76 -6.16 -24.02
N GLN A 35 -8.11 -5.93 -22.76
CA GLN A 35 -9.31 -5.16 -22.40
C GLN A 35 -9.07 -4.47 -21.05
N ILE A 36 -8.49 -3.28 -21.05
CA ILE A 36 -8.45 -2.41 -19.85
C ILE A 36 -9.70 -1.54 -19.91
N PRO A 37 -10.76 -1.79 -19.13
CA PRO A 37 -11.85 -0.84 -19.02
C PRO A 37 -11.37 0.32 -18.15
N ILE A 38 -11.81 1.53 -18.49
CA ILE A 38 -11.56 2.79 -17.76
C ILE A 38 -12.00 2.68 -16.27
N ASP A 39 -12.82 1.68 -15.91
CA ASP A 39 -13.35 1.43 -14.57
C ASP A 39 -12.45 0.62 -13.62
N THR A 40 -11.24 0.20 -14.02
CA THR A 40 -10.44 -0.75 -13.20
C THR A 40 -9.92 -0.13 -11.90
N ASN A 41 -9.50 1.14 -11.92
CA ASN A 41 -8.97 1.83 -10.73
C ASN A 41 -10.08 2.14 -9.72
N LYS A 42 -11.27 2.51 -10.20
CA LYS A 42 -12.45 2.69 -9.34
C LYS A 42 -12.80 1.38 -8.65
N LYS A 43 -12.88 0.27 -9.39
CA LYS A 43 -13.15 -1.06 -8.82
C LYS A 43 -12.11 -1.49 -7.78
N LYS A 44 -10.81 -1.22 -8.04
CA LYS A 44 -9.75 -1.45 -7.05
C LYS A 44 -9.97 -0.63 -5.79
N ASN A 45 -10.30 0.65 -5.94
CA ASN A 45 -10.57 1.53 -4.81
C ASN A 45 -11.82 1.10 -4.02
N ASP A 46 -12.89 0.71 -4.70
CA ASP A 46 -14.12 0.21 -4.08
C ASP A 46 -13.85 -1.05 -3.24
N VAL A 47 -13.00 -1.96 -3.75
CA VAL A 47 -12.53 -3.12 -2.98
C VAL A 47 -11.73 -2.71 -1.75
N TRP A 48 -10.84 -1.73 -1.86
CA TRP A 48 -10.08 -1.24 -0.71
C TRP A 48 -10.99 -0.58 0.34
N ILE A 49 -12.02 0.16 -0.10
CA ILE A 49 -13.04 0.73 0.78
C ILE A 49 -13.79 -0.39 1.51
N LEU A 50 -14.25 -1.41 0.78
CA LEU A 50 -14.93 -2.58 1.36
C LEU A 50 -14.08 -3.29 2.43
N ILE A 51 -12.80 -3.53 2.13
CA ILE A 51 -11.86 -4.15 3.10
C ILE A 51 -11.72 -3.25 4.33
N THR A 52 -11.61 -1.93 4.13
CA THR A 52 -11.49 -0.96 5.22
C THR A 52 -12.72 -0.95 6.12
N GLU A 53 -13.92 -1.02 5.55
CA GLU A 53 -15.17 -1.12 6.30
C GLU A 53 -15.23 -2.41 7.11
N ASN A 54 -14.85 -3.55 6.53
CA ASN A 54 -14.82 -4.84 7.23
C ASN A 54 -13.82 -4.83 8.40
N VAL A 55 -12.61 -4.31 8.19
CA VAL A 55 -11.60 -4.17 9.24
C VAL A 55 -12.11 -3.27 10.37
N ASN A 56 -12.75 -2.15 10.02
CA ASN A 56 -13.32 -1.22 11.00
C ASN A 56 -14.53 -1.80 11.75
N ALA A 57 -15.32 -2.68 11.13
CA ALA A 57 -16.43 -3.35 11.79
C ALA A 57 -15.96 -4.37 12.85
N ILE A 58 -14.78 -4.95 12.65
CA ILE A 58 -14.17 -5.92 13.56
C ILE A 58 -13.33 -5.23 14.64
N GLY A 59 -12.71 -4.09 14.31
CA GLY A 59 -11.89 -3.31 15.22
C GLY A 59 -12.69 -2.70 16.37
N SER A 60 -12.17 -2.80 17.59
CA SER A 60 -12.86 -2.35 18.81
C SER A 60 -12.44 -0.95 19.29
N GLY A 61 -11.85 -0.12 18.41
CA GLY A 61 -11.23 1.13 18.87
C GLY A 61 -11.09 2.19 17.80
N GLN A 62 -9.97 2.20 17.08
CA GLN A 62 -9.62 3.27 16.16
C GLN A 62 -10.09 2.95 14.74
N ARG A 63 -10.89 3.86 14.18
CA ARG A 63 -11.30 3.79 12.77
C ARG A 63 -10.08 4.01 11.87
N ARG A 64 -9.80 3.04 11.00
CA ARG A 64 -8.73 3.06 10.00
C ARG A 64 -9.20 3.72 8.72
N THR A 65 -8.31 4.46 8.08
CA THR A 65 -8.52 4.97 6.72
C THR A 65 -8.07 3.95 5.68
N THR A 66 -8.59 4.07 4.45
CA THR A 66 -8.20 3.22 3.34
C THR A 66 -6.69 3.23 3.09
N ASP A 67 -6.04 4.38 3.27
CA ASP A 67 -4.59 4.50 3.06
C ASP A 67 -3.79 3.81 4.17
N GLN A 68 -4.26 3.85 5.41
CA GLN A 68 -3.65 3.08 6.51
C GLN A 68 -3.76 1.57 6.26
N ILE A 69 -4.88 1.12 5.70
CA ILE A 69 -5.11 -0.28 5.32
C ILE A 69 -4.16 -0.71 4.20
N LYS A 70 -4.05 0.10 3.14
CA LYS A 70 -3.12 -0.14 2.03
C LYS A 70 -1.67 -0.16 2.51
N LEU A 71 -1.28 0.78 3.38
CA LEU A 71 0.06 0.84 3.97
C LEU A 71 0.34 -0.40 4.83
N GLN A 72 -0.62 -0.83 5.63
CA GLN A 72 -0.47 -2.04 6.43
C GLN A 72 -0.27 -3.28 5.55
N TRP A 73 -1.03 -3.42 4.46
CA TRP A 73 -0.82 -4.49 3.48
C TRP A 73 0.58 -4.43 2.84
N LYS A 74 1.04 -3.24 2.43
CA LYS A 74 2.41 -3.03 1.89
C LYS A 74 3.48 -3.48 2.88
N ASN A 75 3.34 -3.13 4.16
CA ASN A 75 4.26 -3.51 5.22
C ASN A 75 4.27 -5.03 5.48
N LEU A 76 3.10 -5.67 5.50
CA LEU A 76 2.97 -7.13 5.64
C LEU A 76 3.65 -7.87 4.49
N LYS A 77 3.41 -7.42 3.24
CA LYS A 77 4.04 -7.98 2.05
C LYS A 77 5.57 -7.83 2.08
N ALA A 78 6.07 -6.65 2.44
CA ALA A 78 7.50 -6.40 2.53
C ALA A 78 8.18 -7.30 3.57
N ARG A 79 7.60 -7.40 4.78
CA ARG A 79 8.09 -8.29 5.84
C ARG A 79 8.09 -9.75 5.41
N ALA A 80 6.98 -10.24 4.86
CA ALA A 80 6.88 -11.62 4.41
C ALA A 80 7.91 -11.97 3.33
N THR A 81 8.17 -11.03 2.41
CA THR A 81 9.18 -11.24 1.35
C THR A 81 10.60 -11.20 1.90
N LYS A 82 10.89 -10.30 2.84
CA LYS A 82 12.18 -10.25 3.54
C LYS A 82 12.44 -11.55 4.29
N ASP A 83 11.46 -12.02 5.07
CA ASP A 83 11.51 -13.27 5.79
C ASP A 83 11.76 -14.46 4.86
N HIS A 84 11.12 -14.46 3.71
CA HIS A 84 11.31 -15.48 2.68
C HIS A 84 12.72 -15.45 2.09
N ALA A 85 13.26 -14.27 1.80
CA ALA A 85 14.62 -14.11 1.29
C ALA A 85 15.67 -14.54 2.32
N GLU A 86 15.50 -14.16 3.59
CA GLU A 86 16.42 -14.49 4.66
C GLU A 86 16.40 -15.99 5.03
N ALA A 87 15.23 -16.63 4.96
CA ALA A 87 15.09 -18.08 5.08
C ALA A 87 15.84 -18.86 3.98
N LYS A 88 16.05 -18.24 2.81
CA LYS A 88 16.81 -18.83 1.68
C LYS A 88 18.28 -18.47 1.70
N ASN A 89 18.73 -17.60 2.60
CA ASN A 89 20.12 -17.19 2.69
C ASN A 89 20.96 -18.35 3.26
N PRO A 90 21.90 -18.95 2.49
CA PRO A 90 22.73 -20.06 2.95
C PRO A 90 23.72 -19.64 4.05
N GLN A 91 23.92 -18.34 4.26
CA GLN A 91 24.87 -17.77 5.23
C GLN A 91 24.30 -17.69 6.65
N THR A 92 22.99 -17.94 6.83
CA THR A 92 22.29 -17.99 8.13
C THR A 92 22.60 -19.33 8.81
N GLY A 93 23.87 -19.55 9.17
CA GLY A 93 24.40 -20.86 9.57
C GLY A 93 23.49 -21.63 10.52
N ASN A 94 22.81 -22.68 10.01
CA ASN A 94 21.94 -23.65 10.69
C ASN A 94 20.97 -23.14 11.78
N LYS A 95 20.76 -21.82 11.90
CA LYS A 95 19.83 -21.25 12.88
C LYS A 95 18.44 -21.23 12.24
N PRO A 96 17.42 -21.83 12.88
CA PRO A 96 16.06 -21.76 12.36
C PRO A 96 15.63 -20.30 12.29
N PHE A 97 15.45 -19.79 11.06
CA PHE A 97 14.93 -18.45 10.83
C PHE A 97 13.50 -18.37 11.36
N LYS A 98 13.23 -17.39 12.23
CA LYS A 98 11.90 -17.17 12.80
C LYS A 98 11.12 -16.25 11.86
N ARG A 99 10.21 -16.82 11.10
CA ARG A 99 9.23 -16.06 10.30
C ARG A 99 8.28 -15.31 11.23
N GLY A 100 7.81 -14.13 10.79
CA GLY A 100 6.74 -13.40 11.45
C GLY A 100 5.39 -14.13 11.38
N ASP A 101 4.48 -13.80 12.30
CA ASP A 101 3.21 -14.51 12.54
C ASP A 101 2.30 -14.63 11.30
N TYR A 102 2.41 -13.69 10.36
CA TYR A 102 1.57 -13.63 9.16
C TYR A 102 2.33 -13.96 7.86
N THR A 103 3.62 -14.27 7.95
CA THR A 103 4.49 -14.42 6.77
C THR A 103 3.98 -15.50 5.83
N ASP A 104 3.61 -16.67 6.33
CA ASP A 104 3.14 -17.77 5.48
C ASP A 104 1.78 -17.46 4.81
N VAL A 105 0.88 -16.77 5.53
CA VAL A 105 -0.43 -16.35 4.99
C VAL A 105 -0.25 -15.32 3.88
N VAL A 106 0.62 -14.33 4.09
CA VAL A 106 0.91 -13.31 3.08
C VAL A 106 1.56 -13.93 1.85
N LEU A 107 2.49 -14.87 2.04
CA LEU A 107 3.10 -15.62 0.94
C LEU A 107 2.05 -16.42 0.16
N ASP A 108 1.11 -17.10 0.83
CA ASP A 108 0.00 -17.81 0.16
C ASP A 108 -0.84 -16.85 -0.71
N ILE A 109 -1.25 -15.71 -0.15
CA ILE A 109 -2.06 -14.70 -0.85
C ILE A 109 -1.38 -14.20 -2.11
N ILE A 110 -0.07 -13.90 -2.05
CA ILE A 110 0.67 -13.40 -3.20
C ILE A 110 1.14 -14.49 -4.17
N GLY A 111 0.77 -15.76 -3.92
CA GLY A 111 1.05 -16.91 -4.78
C GLY A 111 2.42 -17.57 -4.56
N GLY A 112 3.03 -17.37 -3.39
CA GLY A 112 4.23 -18.04 -2.91
C GLY A 112 5.44 -17.92 -3.83
N GLU A 113 6.36 -18.88 -3.75
CA GLU A 113 7.65 -18.93 -4.49
C GLU A 113 7.50 -18.77 -6.02
N LYS A 114 6.33 -19.10 -6.56
CA LYS A 114 6.06 -19.08 -8.01
C LYS A 114 5.69 -17.69 -8.54
N SER A 115 5.54 -16.71 -7.66
CA SER A 115 4.98 -15.41 -8.04
C SER A 115 6.04 -14.40 -8.46
N GLN A 116 5.81 -13.76 -9.61
CA GLN A 116 6.64 -12.63 -10.08
C GLN A 116 6.67 -11.47 -9.08
N ALA A 117 5.66 -11.36 -8.21
CA ALA A 117 5.62 -10.40 -7.10
C ALA A 117 6.82 -10.50 -6.13
N LEU A 118 7.46 -11.68 -6.03
CA LEU A 118 8.66 -11.90 -5.22
C LEU A 118 9.96 -11.58 -5.96
N HIS A 119 9.94 -11.54 -7.29
CA HIS A 119 11.14 -11.37 -8.12
C HIS A 119 11.60 -9.90 -8.23
N GLY A 120 10.75 -8.95 -7.84
CA GLY A 120 11.07 -7.51 -7.88
C GLY A 120 11.94 -6.99 -6.72
N ILE A 121 12.20 -7.82 -5.70
CA ILE A 121 13.02 -7.43 -4.54
C ILE A 121 14.39 -8.11 -4.66
N GLN A 122 15.12 -7.76 -5.71
CA GLN A 122 16.52 -8.19 -5.84
C GLN A 122 17.35 -7.37 -4.84
N GLY A 123 17.98 -8.09 -3.90
CA GLY A 123 18.48 -7.55 -2.64
C GLY A 123 19.42 -6.36 -2.77
N VAL A 124 19.03 -5.25 -2.15
CA VAL A 124 19.99 -4.26 -1.64
C VAL A 124 20.42 -4.75 -0.26
N VAL A 125 21.65 -5.28 -0.21
CA VAL A 125 22.41 -5.40 1.04
C VAL A 125 23.01 -4.02 1.25
N GLY A 126 22.56 -3.30 2.28
CA GLY A 126 23.10 -1.98 2.58
C GLY A 126 22.19 -1.21 3.52
N ASP A 127 22.72 -0.99 4.71
CA ASP A 127 22.23 -0.21 5.84
C ASP A 127 21.50 1.09 5.45
N GLY A 128 20.37 1.36 6.12
CA GLY A 128 19.68 2.65 6.11
C GLY A 128 18.51 2.75 5.13
N GLU A 129 17.32 3.07 5.66
CA GLU A 129 16.18 3.52 4.86
C GLU A 129 16.61 4.63 3.87
N PRO A 130 15.99 4.64 2.68
CA PRO A 130 15.07 5.74 2.45
C PRO A 130 13.71 5.23 1.95
N TRP A 131 12.70 5.57 2.76
CA TRP A 131 11.38 6.00 2.35
C TRP A 131 11.31 6.44 0.89
N ILE A 132 10.57 5.69 0.07
CA ILE A 132 10.02 6.24 -1.16
C ILE A 132 8.73 6.91 -0.71
N GLU A 133 8.85 8.19 -0.36
CA GLU A 133 7.75 9.14 -0.45
C GLU A 133 7.33 9.13 -1.93
N GLU A 134 6.11 8.68 -2.19
CA GLU A 134 5.51 8.86 -3.51
C GLU A 134 5.38 10.37 -3.71
N GLU A 135 6.23 10.91 -4.59
CA GLU A 135 6.17 12.29 -5.05
C GLU A 135 4.74 12.59 -5.49
N GLU A 136 4.14 13.54 -4.79
CA GLU A 136 2.93 14.25 -5.18
C GLU A 136 3.18 14.86 -6.56
N GLU A 137 2.66 14.21 -7.60
CA GLU A 137 2.66 14.73 -8.97
C GLU A 137 1.98 16.10 -8.96
N ASN A 138 2.81 17.11 -9.18
CA ASN A 138 2.52 18.53 -9.29
C ASN A 138 1.34 18.74 -10.26
N LEU A 139 0.11 18.85 -9.73
CA LEU A 139 -1.02 19.36 -10.50
C LEU A 139 -0.72 20.82 -10.86
N PRO A 140 -0.77 21.22 -12.14
CA PRO A 140 -0.59 22.62 -12.50
C PRO A 140 -1.68 23.45 -11.82
N VAL A 141 -1.25 24.39 -10.97
CA VAL A 141 -2.11 25.43 -10.40
C VAL A 141 -2.89 26.12 -11.55
N PRO A 142 -4.23 26.17 -11.49
CA PRO A 142 -4.97 27.01 -12.43
C PRO A 142 -4.55 28.47 -12.19
N PRO A 143 -4.32 29.28 -13.24
CA PRO A 143 -4.00 30.68 -13.05
C PRO A 143 -5.14 31.36 -12.28
N GLU A 144 -4.78 31.89 -11.11
CA GLU A 144 -5.65 32.66 -10.23
C GLU A 144 -6.25 33.83 -11.01
N ALA A 145 -7.58 33.90 -11.01
CA ALA A 145 -8.32 34.99 -11.61
C ALA A 145 -8.08 36.25 -10.77
N ASP A 146 -7.43 37.24 -11.40
CA ASP A 146 -7.10 38.56 -10.88
C ASP A 146 -8.36 39.29 -10.37
N PRO A 147 -8.53 39.50 -9.05
CA PRO A 147 -9.64 40.27 -8.52
C PRO A 147 -9.19 41.68 -8.17
N GLU A 148 -9.71 42.63 -8.94
CA GLU A 148 -9.79 44.08 -8.67
C GLU A 148 -8.57 44.95 -9.02
N SER A 149 -8.46 45.30 -10.31
CA SER A 149 -8.01 46.65 -10.69
C SER A 149 -9.16 47.44 -11.33
N THR A 150 -10.18 47.73 -10.52
CA THR A 150 -11.12 48.81 -10.82
C THR A 150 -10.72 50.03 -9.99
N SER A 151 -9.97 50.99 -10.56
CA SER A 151 -10.22 52.41 -10.29
C SER A 151 -9.43 53.34 -11.22
N TRP A 152 -10.18 53.96 -12.13
CA TRP A 152 -10.11 55.34 -12.63
C TRP A 152 -8.79 56.13 -12.52
N SER A 153 -8.21 56.50 -13.67
CA SER A 153 -7.78 57.87 -14.02
C SER A 153 -7.29 57.87 -15.48
N LEU A 154 -8.01 58.51 -16.40
CA LEU A 154 -7.94 59.92 -16.79
C LEU A 154 -6.78 60.26 -17.75
N HIS A 155 -7.18 60.74 -18.93
CA HIS A 155 -6.61 61.87 -19.67
C HIS A 155 -5.46 61.67 -20.70
N ILE A 156 -5.79 62.06 -21.95
CA ILE A 156 -5.05 62.95 -22.87
C ILE A 156 -3.78 62.31 -23.50
N ARG A 157 -3.55 62.27 -24.81
CA ARG A 157 -3.98 63.06 -25.98
C ARG A 157 -3.79 62.23 -27.24
#